data_AF-A0A392TBN9-F1
#
_entry.id   AF-A0A392TBN9-F1
#
_cell.length_a   1.000
_cell.length_b   1.000
_cell.length_c   1.000
_cell.angle_alpha   90.00
_cell.angle_beta   90.00
_cell.angle_gamma   90.00
#
_symmetry.space_group_name_H-M   'P 1'
#
loop_
_entity.id
_entity.type
_entity.pdbx_description
1 polymer ?
#
loop_
_entity_poly.entity_id
_entity_poly.type
_entity_poly.pdbx_seq_one_letter_code
_entity_poly.pdbx_strand_id
1 'polypeptide(L)'
;MNGPVYPILVKDFWPRCEVVDKVEAEREYALKVAEDIENNKGKTREQLGLRAFTETEIRSGVSGSEITLTKSNIAQLLGLSNEGVFKTFTP
;
A
#
# COMPACT_ATOMS: atom_id res chain seq x y z
N MET A 1 -20.66 1.56 21.82
CA MET A 1 -19.55 1.11 20.97
C MET A 1 -19.05 -0.22 21.53
N ASN A 2 -19.52 -1.36 21.01
CA ASN A 2 -19.10 -2.71 21.45
C ASN A 2 -18.66 -3.53 20.23
N GLY A 3 -17.76 -2.96 19.42
CA GLY A 3 -17.14 -3.71 18.33
C GLY A 3 -16.08 -4.68 18.85
N PRO A 4 -15.69 -5.70 18.07
CA PRO A 4 -14.56 -6.55 18.41
C PRO A 4 -13.31 -5.69 18.65
N VAL A 5 -12.67 -5.88 19.81
CA VAL A 5 -11.34 -5.33 20.09
C VAL A 5 -10.33 -6.29 19.51
N TYR A 6 -9.41 -5.79 18.69
CA TYR A 6 -8.31 -6.57 18.13
C TYR A 6 -7.03 -6.25 18.91
N PRO A 7 -6.81 -6.87 20.10
CA PRO A 7 -5.72 -6.49 21.00
C PRO A 7 -4.33 -6.70 20.39
N ILE A 8 -4.23 -7.56 19.38
CA ILE A 8 -2.97 -7.88 18.67
C ILE A 8 -2.79 -7.10 17.37
N LEU A 9 -3.75 -6.25 16.98
CA LEU A 9 -3.74 -5.58 15.67
C LEU A 9 -2.43 -4.84 15.43
N VAL A 10 -2.05 -3.96 16.35
CA VAL A 10 -0.82 -3.17 16.25
C VAL A 10 0.42 -4.05 16.32
N LYS A 11 0.38 -5.09 17.15
CA LYS A 11 1.49 -6.04 17.34
C LYS A 11 1.75 -6.86 16.07
N ASP A 12 0.71 -7.24 15.34
CA ASP A 12 0.82 -8.06 14.14
C ASP A 12 0.99 -7.21 12.88
N PHE A 13 0.43 -6.00 12.87
CA PHE A 13 0.49 -5.08 11.73
C PHE A 13 1.91 -4.63 11.44
N TRP A 14 2.58 -3.95 12.38
CA TRP A 14 3.86 -3.30 12.10
C TRP A 14 4.99 -4.25 11.71
N PRO A 15 5.15 -5.43 12.33
CA PRO A 15 6.21 -6.36 11.94
C PRO A 15 5.97 -7.05 10.59
N ARG A 16 4.73 -7.04 10.08
CA ARG A 16 4.34 -7.72 8.84
C ARG A 16 4.01 -6.75 7.71
N CYS A 17 4.05 -5.45 7.98
CA CYS A 17 3.65 -4.48 6.97
C CYS A 17 4.74 -4.30 5.92
N GLU A 18 4.30 -4.06 4.69
CA GLU A 18 5.15 -3.71 3.56
C GLU A 18 4.79 -2.31 3.07
N VAL A 19 5.81 -1.53 2.73
CA VAL A 19 5.62 -0.20 2.13
C VAL A 19 5.61 -0.38 0.62
N VAL A 20 4.48 -0.05 0.00
CA VAL A 20 4.30 -0.07 -1.44
C VAL A 20 4.34 1.36 -1.95
N ASP A 21 5.50 1.75 -2.47
CA ASP A 21 5.67 2.98 -3.21
C ASP A 21 5.45 2.77 -4.71
N LYS A 22 5.70 3.80 -5.51
CA LYS A 22 5.52 3.73 -6.96
C LYS A 22 6.40 2.66 -7.60
N VAL A 23 7.64 2.49 -7.12
CA VAL A 23 8.61 1.56 -7.69
C VAL A 23 8.16 0.13 -7.40
N GLU A 24 7.75 -0.16 -6.16
CA GLU A 24 7.26 -1.49 -5.79
C GLU A 24 5.94 -1.81 -6.48
N ALA A 25 5.05 -0.82 -6.66
CA ALA A 25 3.84 -1.00 -7.45
C ALA A 25 4.19 -1.35 -8.91
N GLU A 26 5.10 -0.62 -9.56
CA GLU A 26 5.52 -0.95 -10.93
C GLU A 26 6.17 -2.33 -11.03
N ARG A 27 6.93 -2.74 -10.01
CA ARG A 27 7.49 -4.08 -9.91
C ARG A 27 6.41 -5.16 -9.81
N GLU A 28 5.42 -4.98 -8.95
CA GLU A 28 4.25 -5.87 -8.81
C GLU A 28 3.53 -6.04 -10.17
N TYR A 29 3.34 -4.94 -10.91
CA TYR A 29 2.76 -4.99 -12.25
C TYR A 29 3.63 -5.76 -13.24
N ALA A 30 4.94 -5.48 -13.28
CA ALA A 30 5.86 -6.17 -14.17
C ALA A 30 5.90 -7.68 -13.89
N LEU A 31 5.89 -8.09 -12.62
CA LEU A 31 5.79 -9.50 -12.22
C LEU A 31 4.48 -10.12 -12.70
N LYS A 32 3.35 -9.42 -12.53
CA LYS A 32 2.05 -9.93 -12.97
C LYS A 32 1.96 -10.10 -14.49
N VAL A 33 2.57 -9.19 -15.24
CA VAL A 33 2.68 -9.31 -16.70
C VAL A 33 3.59 -10.49 -17.07
N ALA A 34 4.68 -10.71 -16.33
CA ALA A 34 5.62 -11.80 -16.60
C ALA A 34 5.06 -13.20 -16.28
N GLU A 35 4.07 -13.33 -15.40
CA GLU A 35 3.38 -14.61 -15.11
C GLU A 35 2.72 -15.22 -16.36
N ASP A 36 2.18 -14.38 -17.26
CA ASP A 36 1.54 -14.81 -18.51
C ASP A 36 1.65 -13.69 -19.56
N ILE A 37 2.80 -13.63 -20.23
CA ILE A 37 3.12 -12.55 -21.17
C ILE A 37 2.13 -12.51 -22.34
N GLU A 38 1.66 -13.66 -22.83
CA GLU A 38 0.73 -13.71 -23.96
C GLU A 38 -0.61 -13.05 -23.61
N ASN A 39 -1.14 -13.32 -22.42
CA ASN A 39 -2.46 -12.83 -22.04
C ASN A 39 -2.43 -11.51 -21.26
N ASN A 40 -1.34 -11.17 -20.57
CA ASN A 40 -1.29 -10.02 -19.67
C ASN A 40 -0.66 -8.77 -20.29
N LYS A 41 0.09 -8.91 -21.37
CA LYS A 41 0.74 -7.77 -22.04
C LYS A 41 -0.29 -6.75 -22.53
N GLY A 42 -0.05 -5.48 -22.22
CA GLY A 42 -0.90 -4.36 -22.64
C GLY A 42 -2.16 -4.16 -21.79
N LYS A 43 -2.44 -5.03 -20.81
CA LYS A 43 -3.53 -4.82 -19.84
C LYS A 43 -3.13 -3.76 -18.82
N THR A 44 -4.11 -3.00 -18.34
CA THR A 44 -3.91 -2.08 -17.20
C THR A 44 -3.78 -2.87 -15.89
N ARG A 45 -3.34 -2.21 -14.81
CA ARG A 45 -3.24 -2.82 -13.48
C ARG A 45 -4.58 -3.40 -13.03
N GLU A 46 -5.65 -2.64 -13.20
CA GLU A 46 -7.00 -3.01 -12.79
C GLU A 46 -7.51 -4.22 -13.59
N GLN A 47 -7.20 -4.28 -14.88
CA GLN A 47 -7.52 -5.44 -15.73
C GLN A 47 -6.75 -6.70 -15.33
N LEU A 48 -5.59 -6.55 -14.67
CA LEU A 48 -4.82 -7.65 -14.09
C LEU A 48 -5.25 -8.01 -12.66
N GLY A 49 -6.29 -7.36 -12.13
CA GLY A 49 -6.74 -7.53 -10.75
C GLY A 49 -5.82 -6.90 -9.70
N LEU A 50 -4.87 -6.06 -10.12
CA LEU A 50 -4.00 -5.32 -9.22
C LEU A 50 -4.68 -4.01 -8.78
N ARG A 51 -4.32 -3.54 -7.60
CA ARG A 51 -4.78 -2.24 -7.10
C ARG A 51 -4.21 -1.10 -7.94
N ALA A 52 -5.05 -0.10 -8.21
CA ALA A 52 -4.60 1.17 -8.76
C ALA A 52 -3.61 1.82 -7.78
N PHE A 53 -2.49 2.32 -8.29
CA PHE A 53 -1.55 3.08 -7.47
C PHE A 53 -1.95 4.55 -7.48
N THR A 54 -2.39 5.08 -6.34
CA THR A 54 -2.79 6.49 -6.17
C THR A 54 -1.79 7.25 -5.30
N GLU A 55 -1.32 6.64 -4.22
CA GLU A 55 -0.31 7.17 -3.31
C GLU A 55 0.48 6.02 -2.66
N THR A 56 1.53 6.33 -1.90
CA THR A 56 2.27 5.34 -1.13
C THR A 56 1.38 4.71 -0.05
N GLU A 57 1.42 3.39 0.04
CA GLU A 57 0.61 2.59 0.95
C GLU A 57 1.49 1.76 1.88
N ILE A 58 1.00 1.51 3.10
CA ILE A 58 1.52 0.52 4.02
C ILE A 58 0.47 -0.59 4.10
N ARG A 59 0.80 -1.77 3.59
CA ARG A 59 -0.12 -2.91 3.50
C ARG A 59 0.30 -3.98 4.50
N SER A 60 -0.66 -4.56 5.23
CA SER A 60 -0.40 -5.71 6.10
C SER A 60 -1.61 -6.62 6.18
N GLY A 61 -1.37 -7.93 6.13
CA GLY A 61 -2.37 -8.93 6.50
C GLY A 61 -2.38 -9.14 8.01
N VAL A 62 -3.51 -8.87 8.68
CA VAL A 62 -3.69 -9.11 10.11
C VAL A 62 -4.96 -9.92 10.34
N SER A 63 -4.82 -11.09 10.99
CA SER A 63 -5.95 -11.99 11.32
C SER A 63 -6.87 -12.32 10.12
N GLY A 64 -6.29 -12.50 8.92
CA GLY A 64 -7.02 -12.80 7.69
C GLY A 64 -7.70 -11.59 7.04
N SER A 65 -7.50 -10.39 7.58
CA SER A 65 -7.95 -9.13 6.98
C SER A 65 -6.77 -8.38 6.40
N GLU A 66 -6.95 -7.81 5.22
CA GLU A 66 -5.95 -6.91 4.65
C GLU A 66 -6.19 -5.48 5.14
N ILE A 67 -5.14 -4.86 5.68
CA ILE A 67 -5.19 -3.50 6.22
C ILE A 67 -4.25 -2.66 5.39
N THR A 68 -4.72 -1.49 4.98
CA THR A 68 -3.95 -0.52 4.21
C THR A 68 -4.00 0.83 4.90
N LEU A 69 -2.83 1.40 5.18
CA LEU A 69 -2.68 2.79 5.64
C LEU A 69 -2.04 3.59 4.52
N THR A 70 -2.60 4.74 4.20
CA THR A 70 -2.03 5.66 3.20
C THR A 70 -1.43 6.89 3.86
N LYS A 71 -0.63 7.65 3.10
CA LYS A 71 -0.12 8.95 3.55
C LYS A 71 -1.29 9.87 3.94
N SER A 72 -2.38 9.88 3.17
CA SER A 72 -3.60 10.62 3.51
C SER A 72 -4.19 10.25 4.86
N ASN A 73 -4.22 8.95 5.22
CA ASN A 73 -4.74 8.52 6.53
C ASN A 73 -3.91 9.11 7.69
N ILE A 74 -2.58 9.11 7.55
CA ILE A 74 -1.67 9.63 8.57
C ILE A 74 -1.79 11.16 8.66
N ALA A 75 -1.82 11.86 7.52
CA ALA A 75 -1.99 13.32 7.49
C ALA A 75 -3.29 13.74 8.19
N GLN A 76 -4.40 13.04 7.89
CA GLN A 76 -5.69 13.28 8.53
C GLN A 76 -5.65 13.02 10.04
N LEU A 77 -5.03 11.91 10.48
CA LEU A 77 -4.89 11.57 11.90
C LEU A 77 -4.11 12.65 12.67
N LEU A 78 -3.08 13.23 12.04
CA LEU A 78 -2.23 14.25 12.65
C LEU A 78 -2.81 15.68 12.53
N GLY A 79 -3.91 15.87 11.80
CA GLY A 79 -4.45 17.20 11.50
C GLY A 79 -3.51 18.05 10.63
N LEU A 80 -2.68 17.39 9.81
CA LEU A 80 -1.70 18.03 8.92
C LEU A 80 -2.21 18.06 7.48
N SER A 81 -1.69 19.02 6.70
CA SER A 81 -1.86 18.97 5.24
C SER A 81 -1.17 17.72 4.68
N ASN A 82 -1.83 17.03 3.74
CA ASN A 82 -1.19 15.96 2.97
C ASN A 82 -0.21 16.51 1.90
N GLU A 83 -0.09 17.82 1.82
CA GLU A 83 0.86 18.53 0.97
C GLU A 83 1.99 19.10 1.82
N GLY A 84 3.24 18.85 1.40
CA GLY A 84 4.42 19.33 2.09
C GLY A 84 5.68 19.02 1.30
N VAL A 85 6.63 19.96 1.30
CA VAL A 85 7.92 19.81 0.63
C VAL A 85 8.89 19.19 1.64
N PHE A 86 9.33 17.96 1.42
CA PHE A 86 10.46 17.40 2.16
C PHE A 86 11.76 17.79 1.43
N LYS A 87 12.69 18.41 2.15
CA LYS A 87 14.00 18.74 1.60
C LYS A 87 14.90 17.51 1.75
N THR A 88 15.26 16.88 0.63
CA THR A 88 16.34 15.88 0.63
C THR A 88 17.66 16.63 0.67
N PHE A 89 18.46 16.40 1.71
CA PHE A 89 19.86 16.80 1.70
C PHE A 89 20.63 15.74 0.91
N THR A 90 20.97 16.06 -0.33
CA THR A 90 21.97 15.29 -1.09
C THR A 90 23.35 15.65 -0.53
N PRO A 91 24.19 14.67 -0.13
CA PRO A 91 25.55 14.91 0.38
C PRO A 91 26.45 15.65 -0.61
#